data_AF-A0A2M8Q2I9-F1
#
_entry.id   AF-A0A2M8Q2I9-F1
#
_cell.length_a   1.000
_cell.length_b   1.000
_cell.length_c   1.000
_cell.angle_alpha   90.00
_cell.angle_beta   90.00
_cell.angle_gamma   90.00
#
_symmetry.space_group_name_H-M   'P 1'
#
loop_
_entity.id
_entity.type
_entity.pdbx_description
1 polymer ?
#
loop_
_entity_poly.entity_id
_entity_poly.type
_entity_poly.pdbx_seq_one_letter_code
_entity_poly.pdbx_strand_id
1 'polypeptide(L)' 'MGNALYWDSTYEIVLNLMRAYPMVNLDTISTSQLLEMILALPNFVDEPQLANEDLLVEILRFWYEEAM' A
#
# COMPACT_ATOMS: atom_id res chain seq x y z
N MET A 1 -3.78 -3.30 18.40
CA MET A 1 -3.31 -4.27 17.39
C MET A 1 -4.10 -3.97 16.14
N GLY A 2 -3.44 -3.62 15.03
CA GLY A 2 -4.16 -3.43 13.76
C GLY A 2 -4.63 -4.77 13.22
N ASN A 3 -5.70 -4.78 12.43
CA ASN A 3 -6.09 -5.99 11.71
C ASN A 3 -4.97 -6.43 10.75
N ALA A 4 -4.86 -7.74 10.56
CA ALA A 4 -4.01 -8.32 9.53
C ALA A 4 -4.37 -7.73 8.16
N LEU A 5 -3.36 -7.33 7.39
CA LEU A 5 -3.49 -6.79 6.04
C LEU A 5 -3.14 -7.85 5.02
N TYR A 6 -4.03 -8.02 4.07
CA TYR A 6 -3.93 -8.92 2.93
C TYR A 6 -4.03 -8.13 1.63
N TRP A 7 -3.57 -8.68 0.51
CA TRP A 7 -3.62 -8.02 -0.78
C TRP A 7 -5.05 -7.68 -1.25
N ASP A 8 -6.05 -8.42 -0.78
CA ASP A 8 -7.48 -8.15 -1.03
C ASP A 8 -8.04 -6.97 -0.21
N SER A 9 -7.29 -6.49 0.79
CA SER A 9 -7.67 -5.45 1.74
C SER A 9 -7.11 -4.09 1.32
N THR A 10 -7.32 -3.71 0.06
CA THR A 10 -6.76 -2.49 -0.57
C THR A 10 -7.03 -1.24 0.26
N TYR A 11 -8.26 -1.08 0.77
CA TYR A 11 -8.64 0.07 1.59
C TYR A 11 -7.82 0.16 2.88
N GLU A 12 -7.72 -0.95 3.62
CA GLU A 12 -6.98 -1.00 4.87
C GLU A 12 -5.47 -0.80 4.65
N ILE A 13 -4.91 -1.34 3.55
CA ILE A 13 -3.53 -1.09 3.16
C ILE A 13 -3.31 0.40 2.97
N VAL A 14 -4.14 1.08 2.17
CA VAL A 14 -4.04 2.52 1.91
C VAL A 14 -4.11 3.34 3.20
N LEU A 15 -5.06 3.04 4.09
CA LEU A 15 -5.16 3.75 5.37
C LEU A 15 -3.89 3.61 6.23
N ASN A 16 -3.25 2.44 6.22
CA ASN A 16 -2.01 2.23 6.94
C ASN A 16 -0.84 2.94 6.25
N LEU A 17 -0.78 2.96 4.92
CA LEU A 17 0.20 3.70 4.15
C LEU A 17 0.11 5.21 4.40
N MET A 18 -1.08 5.80 4.40
CA MET A 18 -1.29 7.23 4.71
C MET A 18 -0.82 7.59 6.12
N ARG A 19 -1.04 6.69 7.10
CA ARG A 19 -0.60 6.90 8.49
C ARG A 19 0.91 6.73 8.66
N ALA A 20 1.50 5.77 7.97
CA ALA A 20 2.93 5.46 8.06
C ALA A 20 3.79 6.45 7.26
N TYR A 21 3.28 6.93 6.14
CA TYR A 21 4.00 7.76 5.17
C TYR A 21 3.22 9.02 4.77
N PRO A 22 2.84 9.90 5.71
CA PRO A 22 2.01 11.08 5.43
C PRO A 22 2.68 12.15 4.56
N MET A 23 4.00 12.07 4.38
CA MET A 23 4.81 13.04 3.61
C MET A 23 5.32 12.45 2.28
N VAL A 24 4.87 11.26 1.89
CA VAL A 24 5.29 10.67 0.63
C VAL A 24 4.74 11.49 -0.54
N ASN A 25 5.55 11.63 -1.59
CA ASN A 25 5.10 12.21 -2.84
C ASN A 25 4.60 11.12 -3.79
N LEU A 26 3.28 10.99 -3.89
CA LEU A 26 2.61 9.98 -4.73
C LEU A 26 2.83 10.20 -6.23
N ASP A 27 3.18 11.40 -6.69
CA ASP A 27 3.47 11.67 -8.10
C ASP A 27 4.79 11.04 -8.56
N THR A 28 5.65 10.66 -7.61
CA THR A 28 7.01 10.18 -7.87
C THR A 28 7.25 8.74 -7.45
N ILE A 29 6.30 8.13 -6.76
CA ILE A 29 6.46 6.78 -6.22
C ILE A 29 6.37 5.74 -7.33
N SER A 30 7.30 4.79 -7.35
CA SER A 30 7.23 3.63 -8.25
C SER A 30 6.47 2.47 -7.60
N THR A 31 5.96 1.54 -8.41
CA THR A 31 5.33 0.30 -7.92
C THR A 31 6.29 -0.55 -7.07
N SER A 32 7.58 -0.54 -7.37
CA SER A 32 8.60 -1.21 -6.55
C SER A 32 8.75 -0.56 -5.17
N GLN A 33 8.78 0.78 -5.09
CA GLN A 33 8.80 1.49 -3.82
C GLN A 33 7.53 1.25 -3.02
N LEU A 34 6.37 1.28 -3.69
CA LEU A 34 5.09 0.96 -3.06
C LEU A 34 5.09 -0.45 -2.46
N LEU A 35 5.59 -1.45 -3.19
CA LEU A 35 5.71 -2.82 -2.70
C LEU A 35 6.57 -2.86 -1.43
N GLU A 36 7.75 -2.25 -1.43
CA GLU A 36 8.61 -2.19 -0.23
C GLU A 36 7.91 -1.53 0.96
N MET A 37 7.15 -0.46 0.72
CA MET A 37 6.41 0.25 1.75
C MET A 37 5.28 -0.60 2.35
N ILE A 38 4.58 -1.39 1.52
CA ILE A 38 3.52 -2.31 1.96
C ILE A 38 4.12 -3.45 2.78
N LEU A 39 5.21 -4.05 2.32
CA LEU A 39 5.90 -5.14 3.03
C LEU A 39 6.51 -4.68 4.37
N ALA A 40 6.82 -3.39 4.50
CA ALA A 40 7.29 -2.78 5.74
C ALA A 40 6.16 -2.49 6.75
N LEU A 41 4.88 -2.63 6.37
CA LEU A 41 3.78 -2.41 7.31
C LEU A 41 3.76 -3.53 8.37
N PRO A 42 3.69 -3.19 9.68
CA PRO A 42 3.82 -4.17 10.75
C PRO A 42 2.67 -5.19 10.82
N ASN A 43 1.55 -4.93 10.15
CA ASN A 43 0.38 -5.80 10.14
C ASN A 43 0.18 -6.52 8.79
N PHE A 44 1.11 -6.36 7.84
CA PHE A 44 1.03 -7.03 6.55
C PHE A 44 1.48 -8.50 6.67
N VAL A 45 0.62 -9.43 6.25
CA VAL A 45 0.80 -10.86 6.50
C VAL A 45 0.57 -11.73 5.25
N ASP A 46 0.47 -11.11 4.08
CA ASP A 46 0.28 -11.81 2.81
C ASP A 46 1.59 -12.14 2.10
N GLU A 47 1.53 -13.01 1.11
CA GLU A 47 2.68 -13.46 0.34
C GLU A 47 3.15 -12.38 -0.64
N PRO A 48 4.41 -11.89 -0.56
CA PRO A 48 4.93 -10.85 -1.46
C PRO A 48 4.85 -11.23 -2.95
N GLN A 49 4.85 -12.52 -3.24
CA GLN A 49 4.82 -13.07 -4.60
C GLN A 49 3.45 -12.94 -5.29
N LEU A 50 2.39 -12.65 -4.52
CA LEU A 50 1.06 -12.37 -5.06
C LEU A 50 0.93 -10.94 -5.59
N ALA A 51 1.88 -10.05 -5.25
CA ALA A 51 1.94 -8.72 -5.80
C ALA A 51 2.21 -8.77 -7.31
N ASN A 52 1.32 -8.14 -8.07
CA ASN A 52 1.51 -7.90 -9.50
C ASN A 52 1.38 -6.40 -9.79
N GLU A 53 1.81 -5.99 -10.98
CA GLU A 53 1.85 -4.59 -11.35
C GLU A 53 0.45 -3.94 -11.33
N ASP A 54 -0.58 -4.65 -11.80
CA ASP A 54 -1.96 -4.15 -11.83
C ASP A 54 -2.49 -3.88 -10.41
N LEU A 55 -2.25 -4.80 -9.47
CA LEU A 55 -2.63 -4.65 -8.06
C LEU A 55 -1.91 -3.46 -7.42
N LEU A 56 -0.61 -3.32 -7.65
CA LEU A 56 0.16 -2.21 -7.10
C LEU A 56 -0.29 -0.86 -7.68
N VAL A 57 -0.61 -0.81 -8.96
CA VAL A 57 -1.19 0.37 -9.61
C VAL A 57 -2.59 0.68 -9.05
N GLU A 58 -3.42 -0.33 -8.79
CA GLU A 58 -4.73 -0.16 -8.17
C GLU A 58 -4.60 0.43 -6.76
N ILE A 59 -3.73 -0.14 -5.91
CA ILE A 59 -3.45 0.39 -4.58
C ILE A 59 -2.92 1.82 -4.66
N LEU A 60 -1.98 2.11 -5.58
CA LEU A 60 -1.43 3.45 -5.74
C LEU A 60 -2.50 4.47 -6.15
N ARG A 61 -3.35 4.09 -7.10
CA ARG A 61 -4.47 4.92 -7.55
C ARG A 61 -5.45 5.18 -6.41
N PHE A 62 -5.80 4.15 -5.64
CA PHE A 62 -6.70 4.28 -4.51
C PHE A 62 -6.09 5.18 -3.42
N TRP A 63 -4.78 5.07 -3.17
CA TRP A 63 -4.08 5.97 -2.26
C TRP A 63 -4.12 7.42 -2.75
N TYR A 64 -3.89 7.65 -4.04
CA TYR A 64 -4.00 8.98 -4.62
C TYR A 64 -5.41 9.58 -4.47
N GLU A 65 -6.45 8.76 -4.66
CA GLU A 65 -7.85 9.18 -4.49
C GLU A 65 -8.18 9.56 -3.04
N GLU A 66 -7.72 8.80 -2.05
CA GLU A 66 -7.96 9.07 -0.63
C GLU A 66 -7.13 10.24 -0.07
N ALA A 67 -6.00 10.59 -0.72
CA ALA A 67 -5.12 11.67 -0.30
C ALA A 67 -5.55 13.07 -0.77
N MET A 68 -6.53 13.16 -1.69
CA MET A 68 -7.10 14.42 -2.20
C MET A 68 -8.32 14.86 -1.40
#